data_AF-A0AAW2Z228-F1
#
_entry.id   AF-A0AAW2Z228-F1
#
_cell.length_a   1.000
_cell.length_b   1.000
_cell.length_c   1.000
_cell.angle_alpha   90.00
_cell.angle_beta   90.00
_cell.angle_gamma   90.00
#
_symmetry.space_group_name_H-M   'P 1'
#
loop_
_entity.id
_entity.type
_entity.pdbx_description
1 polymer ?
#
loop_
_entity_poly.entity_id
_entity_poly.type
_entity_poly.pdbx_seq_one_letter_code
_entity_poly.pdbx_strand_id
1 'polypeptide(L)'
;MRDTWGIAKQLTLSIIVYVVFCVMFGITQSIPAFVRTGEKYIPAVWILLFPITFDHICNNLYPCIVAFELFQRPSSDQKEDAAPYIEDNILVTLEYDVTRKLFKEYAMKSFCVEDLICWEDIQLYKSLSSNRKRIEKAQEIIDRYLVENSPAELNLSNPIDILNDLRASIERMESSENDEEVHLHDEIFMKLEGCILSNMNDVYLRFVSHQREKRQPKPQ
;
A
#
# COMPACT_ATOMS: atom_id res chain seq x y z
N MET A 1 5.76 18.67 11.40
CA MET A 1 5.73 17.22 11.08
C MET A 1 6.06 16.48 12.36
N ARG A 2 5.16 15.62 12.83
CA ARG A 2 5.40 14.80 14.02
C ARG A 2 6.32 13.66 13.57
N ASP A 3 7.44 13.50 14.25
CA ASP A 3 8.48 12.53 13.89
C ASP A 3 7.98 11.11 14.18
N THR A 4 7.38 10.47 13.18
CA THR A 4 6.70 9.17 13.30
C THR A 4 7.69 8.03 13.58
N TRP A 5 8.98 8.23 13.28
CA TRP A 5 10.01 7.18 13.31
C TRP A 5 11.21 7.54 14.20
N GLY A 6 11.16 8.68 14.90
CA GLY A 6 12.28 9.13 15.73
C GLY A 6 13.52 9.52 14.92
N ILE A 7 13.36 9.85 13.63
CA ILE A 7 14.44 10.19 12.70
C ILE A 7 15.21 11.42 13.20
N ALA A 8 14.51 12.40 13.78
CA ALA A 8 15.14 13.59 14.32
C ALA A 8 16.05 13.27 15.51
N LYS A 9 15.65 12.31 16.37
CA LYS A 9 16.48 11.84 17.49
C LYS A 9 17.72 11.09 17.00
N GLN A 10 17.54 10.21 16.01
CA GLN A 10 18.65 9.47 15.38
C GLN A 10 19.65 10.41 14.72
N LEU A 11 19.16 11.37 13.92
CA LEU A 11 20.00 12.38 13.27
C LEU A 11 20.77 13.23 14.30
N THR A 12 20.11 13.64 15.38
CA THR A 12 20.76 14.40 16.46
C THR A 12 21.87 13.58 17.12
N LEU A 13 21.63 12.30 17.38
CA LEU A 13 22.65 11.41 17.95
C LEU A 13 23.83 11.21 17.00
N SER A 14 23.58 10.97 15.70
CA SER A 14 24.64 10.85 14.69
C SER A 14 25.52 12.10 14.66
N ILE A 15 24.92 13.30 14.62
CA ILE A 15 25.67 14.56 14.63
C ILE A 15 26.58 14.65 15.85
N ILE A 16 26.08 14.31 17.05
CA ILE A 16 26.88 14.32 18.28
C ILE A 16 28.08 13.36 18.15
N VAL A 17 27.85 12.14 17.65
CA VAL A 17 28.92 11.17 17.41
C VAL A 17 29.98 11.73 16.45
N TYR A 18 29.57 12.29 15.31
CA TYR A 18 30.52 12.90 14.35
C TYR A 18 31.34 14.03 14.98
N VAL A 19 30.72 14.92 15.76
CA VAL A 19 31.43 16.01 16.44
C VAL A 19 32.48 15.46 17.40
N VAL A 20 32.14 14.45 18.21
CA VAL A 20 33.09 13.81 19.15
C VAL A 20 34.28 13.21 18.41
N PHE A 21 34.06 12.46 17.33
CA PHE A 21 35.14 11.84 16.57
C PHE A 21 36.00 12.86 15.80
N CYS A 22 35.42 13.95 15.30
CA CYS A 22 36.18 15.05 14.72
C CYS A 22 37.09 15.75 15.74
N VAL A 23 36.59 15.99 16.96
CA VAL A 23 37.38 16.55 18.06
C VAL A 23 38.51 15.59 18.46
N MET A 24 38.21 14.30 18.60
CA MET A 24 39.23 13.28 18.88
C MET A 24 40.31 13.23 17.80
N PHE A 25 39.93 13.31 16.52
CA PHE A 25 40.88 13.36 15.40
C PHE A 25 41.79 14.60 15.50
N GLY A 26 41.24 15.77 15.81
CA GLY A 26 42.04 16.99 16.01
C GLY A 26 43.04 16.85 17.18
N ILE A 27 42.61 16.25 18.29
CA ILE A 27 43.47 16.00 19.45
C ILE A 27 44.59 15.03 19.12
N THR A 28 44.31 13.92 18.43
CA THR A 28 45.34 12.91 18.09
C THR A 28 46.37 13.45 17.12
N GLN A 29 45.98 14.30 16.17
CA GLN A 29 46.91 15.00 15.26
C GLN A 29 47.77 16.04 15.98
N SER A 30 47.29 16.59 17.09
CA SER A 30 48.02 17.59 17.88
C SER A 30 49.12 16.97 18.77
N ILE A 31 49.17 15.64 18.93
CA ILE A 31 50.12 14.95 19.80
C ILE A 31 51.24 14.31 18.94
N PRO A 32 52.48 14.86 18.92
CA PRO A 32 53.55 14.38 18.05
C PRO A 32 53.95 12.91 18.28
N ALA A 33 53.83 12.43 19.52
CA ALA A 33 54.11 11.04 19.87
C ALA A 33 53.10 10.08 19.23
N PHE A 34 51.84 10.50 19.11
CA PHE A 34 50.80 9.72 18.45
C PHE A 34 51.02 9.68 16.94
N VAL A 35 51.37 10.83 16.32
CA VAL A 35 51.68 10.87 14.88
C VAL A 35 52.86 9.95 14.54
N ARG A 36 53.93 9.97 15.36
CA ARG A 36 55.14 9.18 15.07
C ARG A 36 54.96 7.67 15.28
N THR A 37 54.24 7.26 16.32
CA THR A 37 54.15 5.85 16.73
C THR A 37 52.76 5.27 16.52
N GLY A 38 51.71 6.03 16.80
CA GLY A 38 50.31 5.63 16.70
C GLY A 38 49.86 5.37 15.27
N GLU A 39 50.26 6.21 14.31
CA GLU A 39 49.86 6.03 12.89
C GLU A 39 50.29 4.70 12.29
N LYS A 40 51.36 4.08 12.82
CA LYS A 40 51.82 2.76 12.39
C LYS A 40 50.83 1.64 12.73
N TYR A 41 50.11 1.79 13.83
CA TYR A 41 49.18 0.76 14.34
C TYR A 41 47.73 1.10 14.03
N ILE A 42 47.35 2.36 14.21
CA ILE A 42 46.00 2.87 13.99
C ILE A 42 46.13 4.15 13.17
N PRO A 43 46.06 4.06 11.83
CA PRO A 43 46.02 5.24 10.99
C PRO A 43 44.90 6.17 11.45
N ALA A 44 45.19 7.46 11.63
CA ALA A 44 44.23 8.41 12.17
C ALA A 44 42.94 8.50 11.31
N VAL A 45 43.01 8.11 10.03
CA VAL A 45 41.84 8.00 9.14
C VAL A 45 40.79 7.02 9.67
N TRP A 46 41.17 5.99 10.44
CA TRP A 46 40.23 5.05 11.06
C TRP A 46 39.33 5.72 12.10
N ILE A 47 39.81 6.78 12.76
CA ILE A 47 39.01 7.57 13.70
C ILE A 47 37.86 8.26 12.96
N LEU A 48 38.06 8.68 11.71
CA LEU A 48 37.01 9.28 10.88
C LEU A 48 36.14 8.24 10.16
N LEU A 49 36.70 7.08 9.82
CA LEU A 49 35.97 5.98 9.19
C LEU A 49 34.98 5.30 10.13
N PHE A 50 35.31 5.21 11.43
CA PHE A 50 34.45 4.57 12.43
C PHE A 50 33.05 5.21 12.57
N PRO A 51 32.88 6.54 12.74
CA PRO A 51 31.56 7.15 12.81
C PRO A 51 30.77 6.99 11.51
N ILE A 52 31.44 6.93 10.35
CA ILE A 52 30.79 6.68 9.05
C ILE A 52 30.22 5.28 8.97
N THR A 53 31.00 4.26 9.32
CA THR A 53 30.52 2.87 9.30
C THR A 53 29.45 2.63 10.37
N PHE A 54 29.62 3.22 11.56
CA PHE A 54 28.61 3.19 12.61
C PHE A 54 27.29 3.82 12.15
N ASP A 55 27.34 5.00 11.53
CA ASP A 55 26.16 5.68 11.00
C ASP A 55 25.46 4.84 9.91
N HIS A 56 26.22 4.22 9.00
CA HIS A 56 25.64 3.31 8.02
C HIS A 56 24.95 2.11 8.65
N ILE A 57 25.53 1.51 9.69
CA ILE A 57 24.91 0.39 10.41
C ILE A 57 23.64 0.88 11.12
N CYS A 58 23.71 1.98 11.87
CA CYS A 58 22.57 2.49 12.62
C CYS A 58 21.43 2.98 11.70
N ASN A 59 21.73 3.66 10.61
CA ASN A 59 20.69 4.24 9.75
C ASN A 59 20.13 3.24 8.72
N ASN A 60 20.90 2.23 8.31
CA ASN A 60 20.43 1.25 7.31
C ASN A 60 20.05 -0.10 7.93
N LEU A 61 20.79 -0.60 8.93
CA LEU A 61 20.51 -1.93 9.51
C LEU A 61 19.38 -1.88 10.54
N TYR A 62 19.30 -0.81 11.35
CA TYR A 62 18.25 -0.70 12.37
C TYR A 62 16.83 -0.69 11.77
N PRO A 63 16.51 0.11 10.72
CA PRO A 63 15.18 0.05 10.12
C PRO A 63 14.89 -1.34 9.53
N CYS A 64 15.89 -2.03 8.97
CA CYS A 64 15.72 -3.39 8.47
C CYS A 64 15.39 -4.38 9.58
N ILE A 65 16.06 -4.32 10.74
CA ILE A 65 15.77 -5.18 11.90
C ILE A 65 14.37 -4.90 12.44
N VAL A 66 14.01 -3.63 12.64
CA VAL A 66 12.68 -3.24 13.14
C VAL A 66 11.59 -3.64 12.14
N ALA A 67 11.81 -3.44 10.85
CA ALA A 67 10.89 -3.87 9.80
C ALA A 67 10.70 -5.38 9.84
N PHE A 68 11.78 -6.15 10.05
CA PHE A 68 11.72 -7.61 10.12
C PHE A 68 10.98 -8.09 11.38
N GLU A 69 11.21 -7.48 12.55
CA GLU A 69 10.46 -7.79 13.77
C GLU A 69 8.96 -7.44 13.65
N LEU A 70 8.64 -6.33 12.98
CA LEU A 70 7.26 -5.95 12.67
C LEU A 70 6.61 -6.93 11.67
N PHE A 71 7.36 -7.41 10.69
CA PHE A 71 6.90 -8.40 9.70
C PHE A 71 6.73 -9.80 10.30
N GLN A 72 7.57 -10.15 11.28
CA GLN A 72 7.52 -11.44 11.98
C GLN A 72 6.47 -11.51 13.09
N ARG A 73 5.85 -10.39 13.51
CA ARG A 73 4.64 -10.48 14.32
C ARG A 73 3.53 -11.00 13.42
N PRO A 74 3.12 -12.28 13.53
CA PRO A 74 1.97 -12.73 12.80
C PRO A 74 0.80 -11.91 13.36
N SER A 75 0.13 -11.16 12.49
CA SER A 75 -1.16 -10.55 12.80
C SER A 75 -2.24 -11.65 12.79
N SER A 76 -1.99 -12.75 13.52
CA SER A 76 -2.77 -13.99 13.48
C SER A 76 -3.92 -14.01 14.48
N ASP A 77 -3.95 -13.14 15.49
CA ASP A 77 -4.98 -13.21 16.54
C ASP A 77 -6.10 -12.15 16.42
N GLN A 78 -6.13 -11.33 15.36
CA GLN A 78 -7.19 -10.32 15.17
C GLN A 78 -7.76 -10.20 13.76
N LYS A 79 -7.27 -10.96 12.77
CA LYS A 79 -7.71 -10.80 11.37
C LYS A 79 -8.99 -11.57 11.01
N GLU A 80 -9.27 -12.71 11.62
CA GLU A 80 -10.45 -13.52 11.25
C GLU A 80 -11.79 -12.88 11.70
N ASP A 81 -11.85 -12.28 12.88
CA ASP A 81 -13.09 -11.63 13.35
C ASP A 81 -13.26 -10.17 12.88
N ALA A 82 -12.17 -9.51 12.48
CA ALA A 82 -12.20 -8.11 12.05
C ALA A 82 -12.43 -7.94 10.54
N ALA A 83 -12.08 -8.93 9.71
CA ALA A 83 -12.24 -8.82 8.25
C ALA A 83 -13.71 -8.60 7.83
N PRO A 84 -14.71 -9.34 8.36
CA PRO A 84 -16.11 -9.08 8.01
C PRO A 84 -16.57 -7.68 8.42
N TYR A 85 -16.13 -7.21 9.59
CA TYR A 85 -16.44 -5.87 10.08
C TYR A 85 -15.81 -4.77 9.22
N ILE A 86 -14.61 -4.98 8.68
CA ILE A 86 -13.95 -4.01 7.80
C ILE A 86 -14.65 -3.96 6.45
N GLU A 87 -14.98 -5.10 5.86
CA GLU A 87 -15.70 -5.19 4.58
C GLU A 87 -17.07 -4.48 4.65
N ASP A 88 -17.84 -4.70 5.72
CA ASP A 88 -19.10 -4.00 5.96
C ASP A 88 -18.90 -2.47 6.02
N ASN A 89 -17.85 -2.00 6.68
CA ASN A 89 -17.55 -0.57 6.77
C ASN A 89 -17.09 0.02 5.44
N ILE A 90 -16.39 -0.76 4.60
CA ILE A 90 -16.03 -0.36 3.24
C ILE A 90 -17.30 -0.21 2.42
N LEU A 91 -18.21 -1.20 2.45
CA LEU A 91 -19.48 -1.14 1.74
C LEU A 91 -20.29 0.09 2.14
N VAL A 92 -20.46 0.33 3.45
CA VAL A 92 -21.11 1.55 3.97
C VAL A 92 -20.43 2.80 3.43
N THR A 93 -19.10 2.84 3.39
CA THR A 93 -18.34 3.98 2.85
C THR A 93 -18.59 4.20 1.36
N LEU A 94 -18.72 3.10 0.60
CA LEU A 94 -18.97 3.11 -0.85
C LEU A 94 -20.43 3.43 -1.18
N GLU A 95 -21.40 3.10 -0.33
CA GLU A 95 -22.82 3.41 -0.55
C GLU A 95 -23.11 4.91 -0.55
N TYR A 96 -22.49 5.68 0.35
CA TYR A 96 -22.73 7.12 0.45
C TYR A 96 -21.80 7.92 -0.49
N ASP A 97 -22.37 8.69 -1.41
CA ASP A 97 -21.65 9.47 -2.43
C ASP A 97 -20.54 10.37 -1.85
N VAL A 98 -20.82 11.03 -0.71
CA VAL A 98 -19.86 11.96 -0.08
C VAL A 98 -18.64 11.22 0.45
N THR A 99 -18.84 10.12 1.16
CA THR A 99 -17.74 9.32 1.71
C THR A 99 -17.02 8.55 0.63
N ARG A 100 -17.74 8.02 -0.36
CA ARG A 100 -17.16 7.38 -1.55
C ARG A 100 -16.24 8.33 -2.29
N LYS A 101 -16.65 9.58 -2.52
CA LYS A 101 -15.82 10.59 -3.17
C LYS A 101 -14.54 10.88 -2.37
N LEU A 102 -14.65 11.03 -1.06
CA LEU A 102 -13.48 11.26 -0.20
C LEU A 102 -12.52 10.07 -0.20
N PHE A 103 -13.07 8.85 -0.19
CA PHE A 103 -12.27 7.63 -0.23
C PHE A 103 -11.58 7.48 -1.59
N LYS A 104 -12.29 7.75 -2.69
CA LYS A 104 -11.74 7.78 -4.05
C LYS A 104 -10.62 8.80 -4.21
N GLU A 105 -10.81 10.03 -3.72
CA GLU A 105 -9.75 11.04 -3.73
C GLU A 105 -8.51 10.62 -2.94
N TYR A 106 -8.68 9.85 -1.86
CA TYR A 106 -7.57 9.31 -1.10
C TYR A 106 -6.87 8.16 -1.84
N ALA A 107 -7.64 7.23 -2.39
CA ALA A 107 -7.14 6.10 -3.18
C ALA A 107 -6.35 6.57 -4.41
N MET A 108 -6.83 7.62 -5.11
CA MET A 108 -6.11 8.25 -6.23
C MET A 108 -4.75 8.80 -5.81
N LYS A 109 -4.64 9.42 -4.62
CA LYS A 109 -3.37 9.95 -4.10
C LYS A 109 -2.42 8.86 -3.62
N SER A 110 -2.98 7.68 -3.32
CA SER A 110 -2.25 6.49 -2.89
C SER A 110 -1.95 5.53 -4.04
N PHE A 111 -2.31 5.88 -5.28
CA PHE A 111 -2.12 5.07 -6.49
C PHE A 111 -2.75 3.67 -6.41
N CYS A 112 -3.94 3.58 -5.81
CA CYS A 112 -4.68 2.33 -5.61
C CYS A 112 -6.20 2.55 -5.82
N VAL A 113 -6.56 3.20 -6.92
CA VAL A 113 -7.94 3.62 -7.22
C VAL A 113 -8.69 2.60 -8.09
N GLU A 114 -7.97 1.69 -8.73
CA GLU A 114 -8.46 0.67 -9.65
C GLU A 114 -9.57 -0.18 -9.05
N ASP A 115 -9.40 -0.65 -7.81
CA ASP A 115 -10.42 -1.41 -7.08
C ASP A 115 -11.73 -0.61 -6.95
N LEU A 116 -11.64 0.68 -6.60
CA LEU A 116 -12.82 1.54 -6.43
C LEU A 116 -13.54 1.83 -7.74
N ILE A 117 -12.79 2.10 -8.81
CA ILE A 117 -13.40 2.38 -10.12
C ILE A 117 -14.02 1.10 -10.68
N CYS A 118 -13.37 -0.06 -10.50
CA CYS A 118 -13.93 -1.34 -10.91
C CYS A 118 -15.23 -1.64 -10.15
N TRP A 119 -15.26 -1.42 -8.83
CA TRP A 119 -16.49 -1.58 -8.04
C TRP A 119 -17.64 -0.70 -8.56
N GLU A 120 -17.37 0.57 -8.90
CA GLU A 120 -18.36 1.47 -9.49
C GLU A 120 -18.85 0.98 -10.87
N ASP A 121 -17.94 0.45 -11.70
CA ASP A 121 -18.28 -0.13 -13.01
C ASP A 121 -19.15 -1.39 -12.87
N ILE A 122 -18.91 -2.21 -11.82
CA ILE A 122 -19.75 -3.37 -11.49
C ILE A 122 -21.14 -2.92 -11.00
N GLN A 123 -21.23 -1.89 -10.14
CA GLN A 123 -22.54 -1.36 -9.74
C GLN A 123 -23.32 -0.82 -10.95
N LEU A 124 -22.63 -0.13 -11.87
CA LEU A 124 -23.22 0.34 -13.09
C LEU A 124 -23.72 -0.84 -13.94
N TYR A 125 -22.89 -1.87 -14.14
CA TYR A 125 -23.27 -3.11 -14.82
C TYR A 125 -24.58 -3.69 -14.26
N LYS A 126 -24.67 -3.85 -12.94
CA LYS A 126 -25.86 -4.41 -12.25
C LYS A 126 -27.11 -3.55 -12.45
N SER A 127 -26.94 -2.23 -12.53
CA SER A 127 -28.05 -1.29 -12.74
C SER A 127 -28.58 -1.24 -14.18
N LEU A 128 -27.83 -1.77 -15.16
CA LEU A 128 -28.26 -1.78 -16.56
C LEU A 128 -29.37 -2.81 -16.76
N SER A 129 -30.43 -2.44 -17.48
CA SER A 129 -31.54 -3.34 -17.82
C SER A 129 -31.41 -4.03 -19.18
N SER A 130 -30.61 -3.48 -20.09
CA SER A 130 -30.45 -4.01 -21.44
C SER A 130 -29.30 -5.02 -21.50
N ASN A 131 -29.57 -6.24 -21.96
CA ASN A 131 -28.55 -7.29 -22.15
C ASN A 131 -27.40 -6.81 -23.04
N ARG A 132 -27.71 -6.12 -24.14
CA ARG A 132 -26.69 -5.52 -25.02
C ARG A 132 -25.76 -4.56 -24.26
N LYS A 133 -26.32 -3.68 -23.43
CA LYS A 133 -25.51 -2.74 -22.62
C LYS A 133 -24.74 -3.46 -21.52
N ARG A 134 -25.31 -4.51 -20.92
CA ARG A 134 -24.61 -5.37 -19.96
C ARG A 134 -23.41 -6.05 -20.60
N ILE A 135 -23.55 -6.64 -21.79
CA ILE A 135 -22.46 -7.24 -22.56
C ILE A 135 -21.37 -6.20 -22.83
N GLU A 136 -21.73 -5.04 -23.40
CA GLU A 136 -20.79 -3.94 -23.66
C GLU A 136 -20.02 -3.54 -22.39
N LYS A 137 -20.73 -3.42 -21.25
CA LYS A 137 -20.11 -3.04 -19.98
C LYS A 137 -19.24 -4.13 -19.38
N ALA A 138 -19.64 -5.40 -19.49
CA ALA A 138 -18.84 -6.53 -19.04
C ALA A 138 -17.54 -6.65 -19.84
N GLN A 139 -17.61 -6.44 -21.16
CA GLN A 139 -16.42 -6.42 -22.02
C GLN A 139 -15.49 -5.26 -21.65
N GLU A 140 -16.03 -4.07 -21.39
CA GLU A 140 -15.25 -2.93 -20.88
C GLU A 140 -14.53 -3.27 -19.57
N ILE A 141 -15.22 -3.93 -18.63
CA ILE A 141 -14.63 -4.35 -17.36
C ILE A 141 -13.49 -5.36 -17.60
N ILE A 142 -13.69 -6.34 -18.47
CA ILE A 142 -12.66 -7.32 -18.83
C ILE A 142 -11.42 -6.62 -19.37
N ASP A 143 -11.58 -5.80 -20.40
CA ASP A 143 -10.45 -5.19 -21.12
C ASP A 143 -9.67 -4.19 -20.26
N ARG A 144 -10.34 -3.56 -19.31
CA ARG A 144 -9.76 -2.52 -18.46
C ARG A 144 -9.09 -3.05 -17.18
N TYR A 145 -9.61 -4.14 -16.61
CA TYR A 145 -9.25 -4.60 -15.27
C TYR A 145 -8.69 -6.02 -15.21
N LEU A 146 -9.04 -6.89 -16.17
CA LEU A 146 -8.73 -8.33 -16.11
C LEU A 146 -7.74 -8.78 -17.19
N VAL A 147 -7.46 -7.94 -18.18
CA VAL A 147 -6.44 -8.20 -19.20
C VAL A 147 -5.07 -7.80 -18.65
N GLU A 148 -4.08 -8.68 -18.86
CA GLU A 148 -2.69 -8.46 -18.48
C GLU A 148 -2.13 -7.18 -19.13
N ASN A 149 -1.43 -6.36 -18.35
CA ASN A 149 -0.91 -5.05 -18.76
C ASN A 149 -1.98 -3.99 -19.06
N SER A 150 -3.22 -4.20 -18.64
CA SER A 150 -4.24 -3.15 -18.71
C SER A 150 -3.88 -1.99 -17.76
N PRO A 151 -4.22 -0.74 -18.11
CA PRO A 151 -3.80 0.44 -17.34
C PRO A 151 -4.39 0.49 -15.92
N ALA A 152 -5.42 -0.31 -15.63
CA ALA A 152 -6.05 -0.44 -14.33
C ALA A 152 -6.18 -1.91 -13.94
N GLU A 153 -5.20 -2.75 -14.33
CA GLU A 153 -5.17 -4.17 -13.99
C GLU A 153 -5.36 -4.39 -12.49
N LEU A 154 -6.30 -5.27 -12.11
CA LEU A 154 -6.57 -5.58 -10.71
C LEU A 154 -5.56 -6.58 -10.17
N ASN A 155 -5.19 -6.40 -8.91
CA ASN A 155 -4.37 -7.35 -8.18
C ASN A 155 -5.21 -8.55 -7.72
N LEU A 156 -5.36 -9.56 -8.57
CA LEU A 156 -6.14 -10.77 -8.30
C LEU A 156 -5.23 -11.99 -8.21
N SER A 157 -5.54 -12.92 -7.31
CA SER A 157 -4.77 -14.17 -7.18
C SER A 157 -4.98 -15.11 -8.37
N ASN A 158 -6.19 -15.16 -8.95
CA ASN A 158 -6.57 -16.04 -10.05
C ASN A 158 -7.33 -15.26 -11.15
N PRO A 159 -6.68 -14.31 -11.86
CA PRO A 159 -7.34 -13.46 -12.85
C PRO A 159 -7.84 -14.26 -14.07
N ILE A 160 -7.10 -15.31 -14.46
CA ILE A 160 -7.40 -16.14 -15.63
C ILE A 160 -8.74 -16.88 -15.47
N ASP A 161 -9.02 -17.41 -14.29
CA ASP A 161 -10.27 -18.14 -14.03
C ASP A 161 -11.48 -17.21 -14.16
N ILE A 162 -11.43 -16.04 -13.51
CA ILE A 162 -12.50 -15.04 -13.57
C ILE A 162 -12.69 -14.53 -15.00
N LEU A 163 -11.59 -14.30 -15.73
CA LEU A 163 -11.62 -13.89 -17.13
C LEU A 163 -12.31 -14.92 -18.02
N ASN A 164 -11.96 -16.20 -17.88
CA ASN A 164 -12.55 -17.29 -18.65
C ASN A 164 -14.04 -17.47 -18.34
N ASP A 165 -14.42 -17.37 -17.06
CA ASP A 165 -15.81 -17.47 -16.61
C ASP A 165 -16.67 -16.32 -17.19
N LEU A 166 -16.13 -15.09 -17.18
CA LEU A 166 -16.82 -13.92 -17.76
C LEU A 166 -16.95 -14.03 -19.27
N ARG A 167 -15.89 -14.41 -19.99
CA ARG A 167 -15.94 -14.60 -21.46
C ARG A 167 -16.95 -15.66 -21.86
N ALA A 168 -16.94 -16.81 -21.18
CA ALA A 168 -17.91 -17.87 -21.43
C ALA A 168 -19.35 -17.42 -21.14
N SER A 169 -19.55 -16.52 -20.18
CA SER A 169 -20.86 -15.95 -19.87
C SER A 169 -21.32 -14.94 -20.93
N ILE A 170 -20.39 -14.13 -21.47
CA ILE A 170 -20.67 -13.21 -22.58
C ILE A 170 -21.07 -13.97 -23.84
N GLU A 171 -20.31 -14.98 -24.23
CA GLU A 171 -20.60 -15.80 -25.42
C GLU A 171 -21.98 -16.46 -25.37
N ARG A 172 -22.40 -16.93 -24.18
CA ARG A 172 -23.75 -17.50 -23.97
C ARG A 172 -24.85 -16.46 -24.16
N MET A 173 -24.65 -15.23 -23.70
CA MET A 173 -25.62 -14.15 -23.86
C MET A 173 -25.72 -13.70 -25.32
N GLU A 174 -24.60 -13.60 -26.03
CA GLU A 174 -24.59 -13.25 -27.46
C GLU A 174 -25.26 -14.31 -28.32
N SER A 175 -25.18 -15.58 -27.93
CA SER A 175 -25.80 -16.71 -28.64
C SER A 175 -27.30 -16.88 -28.35
N SER A 176 -27.83 -16.22 -27.32
CA SER A 176 -29.26 -16.27 -26.99
C SER A 176 -30.01 -15.22 -27.81
N GLU A 177 -30.59 -15.62 -28.94
CA GLU A 177 -31.43 -14.74 -29.80
C GLU A 177 -32.71 -14.25 -29.11
N ASN A 178 -33.11 -14.85 -27.99
CA ASN A 178 -34.25 -14.42 -27.20
C ASN A 178 -33.80 -13.42 -26.12
N ASP A 179 -34.40 -12.22 -26.14
CA ASP A 179 -34.38 -11.19 -25.09
C ASP A 179 -35.03 -11.65 -23.76
N GLU A 180 -35.24 -12.97 -23.57
CA GLU A 180 -35.57 -13.49 -22.24
C GLU A 180 -34.36 -13.24 -21.33
N GLU A 181 -34.62 -12.78 -20.10
CA GLU A 181 -33.63 -12.39 -19.10
C GLU A 181 -32.63 -13.51 -18.82
N VAL A 182 -31.61 -13.65 -19.66
CA VAL A 182 -30.35 -14.25 -19.29
C VAL A 182 -29.69 -13.24 -18.36
N HIS A 183 -30.10 -13.25 -17.09
CA HIS A 183 -29.31 -12.61 -16.05
C HIS A 183 -27.94 -13.25 -16.14
N LEU A 184 -26.92 -12.45 -16.44
CA LEU A 184 -25.56 -12.88 -16.19
C LEU A 184 -25.51 -13.41 -14.76
N HIS A 185 -24.76 -14.48 -14.53
CA HIS A 185 -24.51 -14.92 -13.17
C HIS A 185 -23.84 -13.77 -12.42
N ASP A 186 -24.66 -12.99 -11.70
CA ASP A 186 -24.24 -11.96 -10.76
C ASP A 186 -23.21 -12.55 -9.79
N GLU A 187 -23.24 -13.87 -9.59
CA GLU A 187 -22.24 -14.67 -8.88
C GLU A 187 -20.78 -14.42 -9.30
N ILE A 188 -20.49 -14.26 -10.61
CA ILE A 188 -19.10 -14.01 -11.06
C ILE A 188 -18.67 -12.61 -10.65
N PHE A 189 -19.55 -11.62 -10.83
CA PHE A 189 -19.29 -10.25 -10.38
C PHE A 189 -19.29 -10.13 -8.85
N MET A 190 -20.08 -10.93 -8.12
CA MET A 190 -20.01 -11.03 -6.65
C MET A 190 -18.67 -11.58 -6.20
N LYS A 191 -18.13 -12.60 -6.88
CA LYS A 191 -16.79 -13.13 -6.62
C LYS A 191 -15.72 -12.07 -6.87
N LEU A 192 -15.83 -11.34 -7.99
CA LEU A 192 -14.91 -10.24 -8.31
C LEU A 192 -15.00 -9.11 -7.27
N GLU A 193 -16.20 -8.70 -6.87
CA GLU A 193 -16.43 -7.73 -5.81
C GLU A 193 -15.81 -8.17 -4.48
N GLY A 194 -15.93 -9.44 -4.10
CA GLY A 194 -15.28 -9.96 -2.90
C GLY A 194 -13.76 -9.80 -2.94
N CYS A 195 -13.14 -10.08 -4.09
CA CYS A 195 -11.70 -9.84 -4.26
C CYS A 195 -11.34 -8.34 -4.15
N ILE A 196 -12.12 -7.48 -4.79
CA ILE A 196 -11.93 -6.03 -4.76
C ILE A 196 -12.05 -5.50 -3.33
N LEU A 197 -13.08 -5.89 -2.58
CA LEU A 197 -13.29 -5.47 -1.19
C LEU A 197 -12.13 -5.91 -0.30
N SER A 198 -11.64 -7.13 -0.49
CA SER A 198 -10.47 -7.65 0.22
C SER A 198 -9.21 -6.81 -0.07
N ASN A 199 -8.98 -6.44 -1.33
CA ASN A 199 -7.88 -5.57 -1.74
C ASN A 199 -7.97 -4.16 -1.13
N MET A 200 -9.18 -3.61 -1.02
CA MET A 200 -9.41 -2.28 -0.45
C MET A 200 -9.10 -2.18 1.05
N ASN A 201 -9.01 -3.29 1.78
CA ASN A 201 -8.85 -3.30 3.24
C ASN A 201 -7.71 -2.41 3.74
N ASP A 202 -6.51 -2.54 3.17
CA ASP A 202 -5.34 -1.77 3.58
C ASP A 202 -5.52 -0.27 3.29
N VAL A 203 -6.00 0.06 2.09
CA VAL A 203 -6.23 1.45 1.67
C VAL A 203 -7.30 2.10 2.54
N TYR A 204 -8.35 1.36 2.88
CA TYR A 204 -9.43 1.82 3.73
C TYR A 204 -8.95 2.10 5.16
N LEU A 205 -8.15 1.21 5.77
CA LEU A 205 -7.60 1.44 7.11
C LEU A 205 -6.69 2.68 7.17
N ARG A 206 -5.89 2.88 6.11
CA ARG A 206 -5.07 4.10 5.95
C ARG A 206 -5.93 5.34 5.75
N PHE A 207 -7.01 5.24 4.97
CA PHE A 207 -7.99 6.32 4.79
C PHE A 207 -8.65 6.72 6.11
N VAL A 208 -9.16 5.76 6.90
CA VAL A 208 -9.79 6.03 8.20
C VAL A 208 -8.81 6.71 9.15
N SER A 209 -7.55 6.25 9.20
CA SER A 209 -6.50 6.88 10.00
C SER A 209 -6.27 8.33 9.57
N HIS A 210 -6.16 8.58 8.27
CA HIS A 210 -6.00 9.92 7.71
C HIS A 210 -7.18 10.85 8.03
N GLN A 211 -8.41 10.35 7.97
CA GLN A 211 -9.60 11.13 8.32
C GLN A 211 -9.65 11.45 9.83
N ARG A 212 -9.21 10.52 10.69
CA ARG A 212 -9.11 10.76 12.14
C ARG A 212 -8.11 11.87 12.45
N GLU A 213 -6.95 11.86 11.80
CA GLU A 213 -5.94 12.91 11.97
C GLU A 213 -6.45 14.30 11.55
N LYS A 214 -7.17 14.39 10.43
CA LYS A 214 -7.78 15.65 9.97
C LYS A 214 -8.82 16.21 10.92
N ARG A 215 -9.51 15.35 11.69
CA ARG A 215 -10.55 15.75 12.64
C ARG A 215 -9.98 16.21 13.99
N GLN A 216 -8.72 15.88 14.31
CA GLN A 216 -8.09 16.36 15.54
C GLN A 216 -7.71 17.85 15.42
N PRO A 217 -8.04 18.69 16.41
CA PRO A 217 -7.62 20.08 16.41
C PRO A 217 -6.09 20.14 16.44
N LYS A 218 -5.48 20.92 15.54
CA LYS A 218 -4.04 21.17 15.60
C LYS A 218 -3.73 21.83 16.94
N PRO A 219 -2.78 21.31 17.74
CA PRO A 219 -2.33 22.03 18.92
C PRO A 219 -1.77 23.38 18.46
N GLN A 220 -2.33 24.46 19.03
CA GLN A 220 -1.89 25.84 18.81
C GLN A 220 -0.52 26.09 19.43
#